data_AF-A0A3D6CGD7-F1
#
_entry.id   AF-A0A3D6CGD7-F1
#
_cell.length_a   1.000
_cell.length_b   1.000
_cell.length_c   1.000
_cell.angle_alpha   90.00
_cell.angle_beta   90.00
_cell.angle_gamma   90.00
#
_symmetry.space_group_name_H-M   'P 1'
#
loop_
_entity.id
_entity.type
_entity.pdbx_description
1 polymer ?
#
loop_
_entity_poly.entity_id
_entity_poly.type
_entity_poly.pdbx_seq_one_letter_code
_entity_poly.pdbx_strand_id
1 'polypeptide(L)' 'GNDVGTQYRSVVFFHNETQKKVAEAYKTQLNGSGKFKQPIVTTIEPMSIFYP' A
#
# COMPACT_ATOMS: atom_id res chain seq x y z
N GLY A 1 -12.81 -0.09 -9.29
CA GLY A 1 -13.52 1.13 -9.73
C GLY A 1 -13.76 1.00 -11.22
N ASN A 2 -14.12 2.11 -11.88
CA ASN A 2 -14.25 2.14 -13.34
C ASN A 2 -12.90 2.42 -14.04
N ASP A 3 -11.91 2.92 -13.29
CA ASP A 3 -10.56 3.15 -13.78
C ASP A 3 -9.76 1.82 -13.79
N VAL A 4 -9.15 1.53 -14.94
CA VAL A 4 -8.43 0.27 -15.20
C VAL A 4 -7.04 0.57 -15.73
N GLY A 5 -6.04 -0.07 -15.13
CA GLY A 5 -4.63 0.06 -15.51
C GLY A 5 -3.70 0.16 -14.30
N THR A 6 -2.41 -0.10 -14.52
CA THR A 6 -1.38 -0.11 -13.45
C THR A 6 -1.13 1.25 -12.83
N GLN A 7 -1.50 2.33 -13.53
CA GLN A 7 -1.50 3.71 -13.06
C GLN A 7 -2.50 3.97 -11.93
N TYR A 8 -3.52 3.12 -11.79
CA TYR A 8 -4.54 3.23 -10.73
C TYR A 8 -4.30 2.25 -9.57
N ARG A 9 -3.14 1.58 -9.52
CA ARG A 9 -2.84 0.64 -8.44
C ARG A 9 -2.62 1.39 -7.12
N SER A 10 -3.07 0.78 -6.02
CA SER A 10 -2.79 1.30 -4.68
C SER A 10 -1.35 1.00 -4.28
N VAL A 11 -0.63 2.04 -3.83
CA VAL A 11 0.76 1.95 -3.39
C VAL A 11 1.02 2.94 -2.26
N VAL A 12 1.85 2.55 -1.30
CA VAL A 12 2.45 3.43 -0.28
C VAL A 12 3.93 3.56 -0.60
N PHE A 13 4.40 4.79 -0.84
CA PHE A 13 5.82 5.08 -1.06
C PHE A 13 6.51 5.51 0.25
N PHE A 14 7.42 4.69 0.78
CA PHE A 14 8.12 4.98 2.03
C PHE A 14 9.44 5.71 1.80
N HIS A 15 9.81 6.59 2.73
CA HIS A 15 11.05 7.38 2.70
C HIS A 15 12.12 6.81 3.65
N ASN A 16 11.72 5.96 4.58
CA ASN A 16 12.62 5.34 5.55
C ASN A 16 12.06 4.01 6.08
N GLU A 17 12.90 3.25 6.78
CA GLU A 17 12.57 1.94 7.33
C GLU A 17 11.45 1.98 8.38
N THR A 18 11.34 3.06 9.15
CA THR A 18 10.26 3.21 10.14
C THR A 18 8.90 3.27 9.44
N GLN A 19 8.77 4.07 8.38
CA GLN A 19 7.55 4.15 7.58
C GLN A 19 7.21 2.80 6.93
N LYS A 20 8.21 2.10 6.38
CA LYS A 20 8.03 0.75 5.80
C LYS A 20 7.43 -0.21 6.84
N LYS A 21 8.06 -0.32 8.02
CA LYS A 21 7.61 -1.22 9.09
C LYS A 21 6.20 -0.92 9.56
N VAL A 22 5.87 0.36 9.73
CA VAL A 22 4.51 0.78 10.14
C VAL A 22 3.48 0.41 9.07
N ALA A 23 3.77 0.67 7.79
CA ALA A 23 2.87 0.33 6.69
C ALA A 23 2.66 -1.19 6.57
N GLU A 24 3.72 -1.99 6.68
CA GLU A 24 3.66 -3.46 6.60
C GLU A 24 2.87 -4.06 7.77
N ALA A 25 3.12 -3.57 8.99
CA ALA A 25 2.41 -4.01 10.18
C ALA A 25 0.91 -3.68 10.08
N TYR A 26 0.57 -2.48 9.63
CA TYR A 26 -0.82 -2.07 9.51
C TYR A 26 -1.56 -2.82 8.40
N LYS A 27 -0.92 -3.06 7.25
CA LYS A 27 -1.46 -3.92 6.18
C LYS A 27 -1.78 -5.32 6.71
N THR A 28 -0.86 -5.90 7.49
CA THR A 28 -1.05 -7.21 8.13
C THR A 28 -2.22 -7.19 9.10
N GLN A 29 -2.31 -6.18 9.96
CA GLN A 29 -3.42 -6.01 10.90
C GLN A 29 -4.77 -5.90 10.18
N LEU A 30 -4.85 -5.12 9.10
CA LEU A 30 -6.07 -4.98 8.32
C LEU A 30 -6.50 -6.29 7.66
N ASN A 31 -5.55 -7.04 7.09
CA ASN A 31 -5.82 -8.37 6.52
C ASN A 31 -6.33 -9.36 7.59
N GLY A 32 -5.79 -9.30 8.81
CA GLY A 32 -6.24 -10.13 9.92
C GLY A 32 -7.55 -9.67 10.58
N SER A 33 -8.00 -8.44 10.31
CA SER A 33 -9.16 -7.85 11.01
C SER A 33 -10.52 -8.35 10.54
N GLY A 34 -10.60 -9.02 9.38
CA GLY A 34 -11.87 -9.42 8.76
C GLY A 34 -12.74 -8.26 8.25
N LYS A 35 -12.25 -7.01 8.32
CA LYS A 35 -13.00 -5.82 7.84
C LYS A 35 -13.19 -5.79 6.34
N PHE A 36 -12.28 -6.41 5.58
CA PHE A 36 -12.34 -6.46 4.13
C PHE A 36 -12.62 -7.90 3.69
N LYS A 37 -13.54 -8.06 2.73
CA LYS A 37 -13.90 -9.38 2.17
C LYS A 37 -12.75 -10.02 1.38
N GLN A 38 -11.77 -9.23 0.96
CA GLN A 38 -10.62 -9.65 0.18
C GLN A 38 -9.34 -9.07 0.80
N PRO A 39 -8.18 -9.71 0.59
CA PRO A 39 -6.90 -9.19 1.05
C PRO A 39 -6.61 -7.79 0.50
N ILE A 40 -5.96 -6.96 1.31
CA ILE A 40 -5.40 -5.68 0.91
C ILE A 40 -4.23 -5.93 -0.05
N VAL A 41 -4.39 -5.45 -1.28
CA VAL A 41 -3.39 -5.58 -2.36
C VAL A 41 -2.42 -4.40 -2.47
N THR A 42 -2.58 -3.35 -1.66
CA THR A 42 -1.70 -2.18 -1.64
C THR A 42 -0.23 -2.57 -1.53
N THR A 43 0.60 -2.10 -2.47
CA THR A 43 2.06 -2.34 -2.42
C THR A 43 2.75 -1.33 -1.50
N ILE A 44 3.91 -1.71 -0.96
CA ILE A 44 4.74 -0.86 -0.10
C ILE A 44 6.10 -0.81 -0.77
N GLU A 45 6.40 0.32 -1.40
CA GLU A 45 7.55 0.50 -2.31
C GLU A 45 8.42 1.66 -1.80
N PRO A 46 9.74 1.64 -2.00
CA PRO A 46 10.57 2.80 -1.68
C PRO A 46 10.16 3.98 -2.56
N MET A 47 10.18 5.19 -2.00
CA MET A 47 9.93 6.40 -2.77
C MET A 47 10.99 6.55 -3.86
N SER A 48 10.53 6.77 -5.09
CA SER A 48 11.37 7.21 -6.21
C SER A 48 11.04 8.66 -6.57
N ILE A 49 11.65 9.21 -7.62
CA ILE A 49 11.41 10.59 -8.06
C ILE A 49 9.91 10.79 -8.31
N PHE A 50 9.31 11.76 -7.62
CA PHE A 50 7.94 12.20 -7.87
C PHE A 50 7.94 13.32 -8.91
N TYR A 51 7.18 13.13 -9.98
CA TYR A 51 7.01 14.13 -11.04
C TYR A 51 5.75 14.96 -10.75
N PRO A 52 5.88 16.28 -10.54
CA PRO A 52 4.75 17.17 -10.24
C PRO A 52 3.88 17.47 -11.47
#